data_AF-A0A397WAI6-F1
#
_entry.id   AF-A0A397WAI6-F1
#
_cell.length_a   1.000
_cell.length_b   1.000
_cell.length_c   1.000
_cell.angle_alpha   90.00
_cell.angle_beta   90.00
_cell.angle_gamma   90.00
#
_symmetry.space_group_name_H-M   'P 1'
#
loop_
_entity.id
_entity.type
_entity.pdbx_description
1 polymer ?
#
loop_
_entity_poly.entity_id
_entity_poly.type
_entity_poly.pdbx_seq_one_letter_code
_entity_poly.pdbx_strand_id
1 'polypeptide(L)'
;MNGTVSIWAITFSTLFLELKFILFFRFMPFFGSYLAIIMNTIDKVFSFLIIFGLIIFAFAHALYLLLQSTSEISQSSNGSNTNMFKQFGSATLASFYMIITGDLTPISLWVSNNNTIVMILMVFFSFFILIYLMNLFIGILSNLINDTDNYAAYPMGTMYTPVEKILRILIHY
;
A
#
# COMPACT_ATOMS: atom_id res chain seq x y z
N MET A 1 29.62 -27.55 -17.55
CA MET A 1 29.32 -26.49 -16.58
C MET A 1 27.81 -26.29 -16.58
N ASN A 2 27.09 -26.85 -15.60
CA ASN A 2 25.64 -26.72 -15.52
C ASN A 2 25.32 -25.52 -14.62
N GLY A 3 25.22 -24.33 -15.22
CA GLY A 3 24.85 -23.12 -14.49
C GLY A 3 23.38 -23.19 -14.14
N THR A 4 23.05 -23.58 -12.92
CA THR A 4 21.68 -23.52 -12.42
C THR A 4 21.28 -22.06 -12.32
N VAL A 5 20.38 -21.62 -13.20
CA VAL A 5 19.80 -20.28 -13.13
C VAL A 5 19.06 -20.14 -11.80
N SER A 6 19.27 -19.05 -11.08
CA SER A 6 18.63 -18.82 -9.77
C SER A 6 17.11 -18.71 -9.95
N ILE A 7 16.36 -19.65 -9.35
CA ILE A 7 14.89 -19.73 -9.44
C ILE A 7 14.25 -18.41 -8.96
N TRP A 8 14.76 -17.85 -7.87
CA TRP A 8 14.30 -16.55 -7.36
C TRP A 8 14.44 -15.43 -8.40
N ALA A 9 15.56 -15.40 -9.13
CA ALA A 9 15.78 -14.39 -10.16
C ALA A 9 14.82 -14.57 -11.34
N ILE A 10 14.52 -15.81 -11.75
CA ILE A 10 13.51 -16.10 -12.77
C ILE A 10 12.14 -15.61 -12.30
N THR A 11 11.73 -15.92 -11.07
CA THR A 11 10.43 -15.51 -10.52
C THR A 11 10.27 -13.99 -10.50
N PHE A 12 11.26 -13.26 -9.98
CA PHE A 12 11.23 -11.80 -9.95
C PHE A 12 11.26 -11.19 -11.37
N SER A 13 12.04 -11.79 -12.27
CA SER A 13 12.10 -11.36 -13.68
C SER A 13 10.75 -11.53 -14.38
N THR A 14 10.10 -12.69 -14.18
CA THR A 14 8.77 -12.97 -14.73
C THR A 14 7.72 -12.00 -14.17
N LEU A 15 7.71 -11.74 -12.86
CA LEU A 15 6.81 -10.76 -12.24
C LEU A 15 6.99 -9.36 -12.83
N PHE A 16 8.25 -8.92 -12.98
CA PHE A 16 8.54 -7.60 -13.53
C PHE A 16 8.15 -7.50 -15.02
N LEU A 17 8.33 -8.58 -15.77
CA LEU A 17 7.87 -8.69 -17.16
C LEU A 17 6.34 -8.55 -17.26
N GLU A 18 5.60 -9.23 -16.38
CA GLU A 18 4.12 -9.16 -16.34
C GLU A 18 3.63 -7.76 -15.94
N LEU A 19 4.27 -7.10 -14.97
CA LEU A 19 3.97 -5.71 -14.61
C LEU A 19 4.23 -4.77 -15.79
N LYS A 20 5.35 -4.95 -16.50
CA LYS A 20 5.70 -4.16 -17.69
C LYS A 20 4.73 -4.42 -18.85
N PHE A 21 4.23 -5.65 -18.98
CA PHE A 21 3.20 -6.00 -19.94
C PHE A 21 1.87 -5.28 -19.64
N ILE A 22 1.45 -5.18 -18.37
CA ILE A 22 0.26 -4.39 -18.00
C ILE A 22 0.42 -2.91 -18.39
N LEU A 23 1.61 -2.34 -18.18
CA LEU A 23 1.91 -0.95 -18.56
C LEU A 23 1.85 -0.70 -20.07
N PHE A 24 2.04 -1.73 -20.91
CA PHE A 24 1.92 -1.63 -22.37
C PHE A 24 0.49 -1.29 -22.81
N PHE A 25 -0.54 -1.67 -22.04
CA PHE A 25 -1.94 -1.34 -22.33
C PHE A 25 -2.26 0.15 -22.25
N ARG A 26 -1.31 1.01 -21.82
CA ARG A 26 -1.44 2.47 -21.90
C ARG A 26 -1.78 2.96 -23.31
N PHE A 27 -1.37 2.22 -24.35
CA PHE A 27 -1.64 2.58 -25.74
C PHE A 27 -3.10 2.35 -26.18
N MET A 28 -3.88 1.56 -25.43
CA MET A 28 -5.28 1.27 -25.78
C MET A 28 -6.23 2.31 -25.18
N PRO A 29 -7.25 2.80 -25.91
CA PRO A 29 -8.16 3.83 -25.40
C PRO A 29 -9.06 3.37 -24.24
N PHE A 30 -9.38 2.08 -24.13
CA PHE A 30 -10.24 1.55 -23.06
C PHE A 30 -9.53 1.45 -21.69
N PHE A 31 -8.30 0.95 -21.66
CA PHE A 31 -7.51 0.80 -20.42
C PHE A 31 -6.51 1.93 -20.17
N GLY A 32 -6.09 2.61 -21.23
CA GLY A 32 -4.98 3.55 -21.20
C GLY A 32 -5.26 4.82 -20.41
N SER A 33 -6.51 5.28 -20.36
CA SER A 33 -6.91 6.43 -19.54
C SER A 33 -6.69 6.15 -18.05
N TYR A 34 -7.11 4.97 -17.56
CA TYR A 34 -6.90 4.56 -16.16
C TYR A 34 -5.40 4.38 -15.85
N LEU A 35 -4.64 3.74 -16.74
CA LEU A 35 -3.19 3.60 -16.58
C LEU A 35 -2.46 4.96 -16.61
N ALA A 36 -2.93 5.92 -17.39
CA ALA A 36 -2.36 7.26 -17.43
C ALA A 36 -2.56 8.00 -16.09
N ILE A 37 -3.76 7.91 -15.51
CA ILE A 37 -4.06 8.47 -14.17
C ILE A 37 -3.15 7.82 -13.11
N ILE A 38 -3.00 6.49 -13.13
CA ILE A 38 -2.13 5.76 -12.20
C ILE A 38 -0.68 6.25 -12.34
N MET A 39 -0.13 6.31 -13.56
CA MET A 39 1.25 6.73 -13.77
C MET A 39 1.49 8.20 -13.38
N ASN A 40 0.51 9.08 -13.60
CA ASN A 40 0.63 10.49 -13.24
C ASN A 40 0.59 10.72 -11.71
N THR A 41 0.04 9.77 -10.97
CA THR A 41 -0.16 9.90 -9.51
C THR A 41 0.98 9.24 -8.71
N ILE A 42 1.83 8.42 -9.35
CA ILE A 42 2.88 7.62 -8.69
C ILE A 42 3.81 8.46 -7.81
N ASP A 43 4.32 9.59 -8.28
CA ASP A 43 5.33 10.36 -7.53
C ASP A 43 4.81 10.85 -6.18
N LYS A 44 3.54 11.27 -6.17
CA LYS A 44 2.89 11.80 -4.96
C LYS A 44 2.44 10.68 -4.03
N VAL A 45 1.95 9.57 -4.58
CA VAL A 45 1.65 8.34 -3.82
C VAL A 45 2.92 7.77 -3.18
N PHE A 46 4.05 7.81 -3.88
CA PHE A 46 5.33 7.30 -3.39
C PHE A 46 5.82 8.10 -2.17
N SER A 47 5.67 9.43 -2.20
CA SER A 47 5.99 10.27 -1.03
C SER A 47 5.17 9.87 0.20
N PHE A 48 3.85 9.68 0.04
CA PHE A 48 3.01 9.17 1.12
C PHE A 48 3.46 7.79 1.63
N LEU A 49 3.78 6.87 0.71
CA LEU A 49 4.20 5.51 1.05
C LEU A 49 5.49 5.47 1.87
N ILE A 50 6.42 6.40 1.64
CA ILE A 50 7.63 6.55 2.46
C ILE A 50 7.28 6.89 3.90
N ILE A 51 6.43 7.90 4.11
CA ILE A 51 5.99 8.30 5.46
C ILE A 51 5.26 7.14 6.14
N PHE A 52 4.33 6.49 5.42
CA PHE A 52 3.60 5.33 5.92
C PHE A 52 4.54 4.19 6.34
N GLY A 53 5.53 3.86 5.51
CA GLY A 53 6.53 2.84 5.80
C GLY A 53 7.38 3.16 7.02
N LEU A 54 7.78 4.41 7.21
CA LEU A 54 8.54 4.85 8.40
C LEU A 54 7.72 4.75 9.69
N ILE A 55 6.42 5.07 9.64
CA ILE A 55 5.53 4.94 10.80
C ILE A 55 5.38 3.46 11.18
N ILE A 56 5.16 2.57 10.20
CA ILE A 56 5.08 1.13 10.45
C ILE A 56 6.41 0.61 11.00
N PHE A 57 7.53 1.09 10.49
CA PHE A 57 8.85 0.70 10.98
C PHE A 57 9.05 1.10 12.46
N ALA A 58 8.69 2.33 12.83
CA ALA A 58 8.76 2.80 14.21
C ALA A 58 7.86 1.96 15.14
N PHE A 59 6.67 1.60 14.67
CA PHE A 59 5.74 0.75 15.42
C PHE A 59 6.23 -0.68 15.57
N ALA A 60 6.75 -1.28 14.50
CA ALA A 60 7.37 -2.59 14.55
C ALA A 60 8.52 -2.63 15.55
N HIS A 61 9.34 -1.58 15.60
CA HIS A 61 10.40 -1.45 16.57
C HIS A 61 9.86 -1.34 18.01
N ALA A 62 8.80 -0.57 18.24
CA ALA A 62 8.14 -0.48 19.55
C ALA A 62 7.54 -1.83 20.00
N LEU A 63 6.84 -2.53 19.11
CA LEU A 63 6.31 -3.88 19.37
C LEU A 63 7.42 -4.89 19.62
N TYR A 64 8.49 -4.86 18.81
CA TYR A 64 9.65 -5.72 18.99
C TYR A 64 10.24 -5.55 20.40
N LEU A 65 10.48 -4.32 20.84
CA LEU A 65 10.99 -4.05 22.19
C LEU A 65 10.02 -4.54 23.29
N LEU A 66 8.71 -4.26 23.13
CA LEU A 66 7.70 -4.62 24.11
C LEU A 66 7.54 -6.14 24.24
N LEU A 67 7.40 -6.85 23.11
CA LEU A 67 7.17 -8.29 23.08
C LEU A 67 8.45 -9.10 23.35
N GLN A 68 9.63 -8.55 23.05
CA GLN A 68 10.91 -9.15 23.45
C GLN A 68 10.98 -9.29 24.98
N SER A 69 10.70 -8.19 25.71
CA SER A 69 10.73 -8.20 27.18
C SER A 69 9.74 -9.19 27.79
N THR A 70 8.56 -9.34 27.17
CA THR A 70 7.52 -10.27 27.65
C THR A 70 7.87 -11.73 27.33
N SER A 71 8.64 -11.98 26.26
CA SER A 71 9.04 -13.33 25.84
C SER A 71 10.07 -14.00 26.73
N GLU A 72 10.94 -13.21 27.38
CA GLU A 72 11.92 -13.73 28.32
C GLU A 72 11.24 -14.25 29.60
N ILE A 73 10.12 -13.62 30.00
CA ILE A 73 9.31 -14.04 31.16
C ILE A 73 8.52 -15.32 30.86
N SER A 74 7.94 -15.45 29.66
CA SER A 74 7.09 -16.60 29.30
C SER A 74 7.85 -17.89 28.94
N GLN A 75 9.12 -17.79 28.56
CA GLN A 75 9.95 -18.96 28.20
C GLN A 75 10.26 -19.89 29.38
N SER A 76 10.07 -19.41 30.61
CA SER A 76 10.21 -20.25 31.82
C SER A 76 9.11 -21.30 31.96
N SER A 77 7.98 -21.20 31.26
CA SER A 77 6.78 -21.95 31.68
C SER A 77 6.01 -22.73 30.63
N ASN A 78 6.26 -22.68 29.31
CA ASN A 78 5.62 -23.61 28.37
C ASN A 78 6.29 -23.68 26.98
N GLY A 79 6.24 -24.88 26.38
CA GLY A 79 7.02 -25.30 25.22
C GLY A 79 6.82 -24.52 23.91
N SER A 80 7.90 -24.53 23.11
CA SER A 80 8.02 -24.38 21.64
C SER A 80 7.00 -23.52 20.87
N ASN A 81 6.58 -22.37 21.39
CA ASN A 81 5.87 -21.39 20.59
C ASN A 81 6.89 -20.51 19.85
N THR A 82 6.96 -20.63 18.52
CA THR A 82 7.81 -19.77 17.67
C THR A 82 7.23 -18.36 17.63
N ASN A 83 7.67 -17.50 18.56
CA ASN A 83 7.25 -16.11 18.59
C ASN A 83 7.85 -15.34 17.42
N MET A 84 7.00 -14.81 16.53
CA MET A 84 7.40 -14.01 15.37
C MET A 84 8.09 -12.69 15.76
N PHE A 85 8.05 -12.30 17.03
CA PHE A 85 8.66 -11.06 17.55
C PHE A 85 10.05 -11.26 18.18
N LYS A 86 10.62 -12.47 18.15
CA LYS A 86 11.97 -12.75 18.68
C LYS A 86 13.09 -12.15 17.85
N GLN A 87 12.87 -12.05 16.54
CA GLN A 87 13.83 -11.47 15.62
C GLN A 87 13.24 -10.18 15.05
N PHE A 88 14.06 -9.14 14.98
CA PHE A 88 13.64 -7.84 14.46
C PHE A 88 13.02 -7.94 13.04
N GLY A 89 13.64 -8.73 12.15
CA GLY A 89 13.15 -8.90 10.77
C GLY A 89 11.79 -9.60 10.66
N SER A 90 11.51 -10.58 11.52
CA SER A 90 10.19 -11.22 11.55
C SER A 90 9.15 -10.34 12.24
N ALA A 91 9.56 -9.55 13.24
CA ALA A 91 8.70 -8.59 13.92
C ALA A 91 8.24 -7.47 12.98
N THR A 92 9.15 -6.95 12.16
CA THR A 92 8.81 -5.94 11.15
C THR A 92 7.85 -6.50 10.11
N LEU A 93 8.14 -7.68 9.56
CA LEU A 93 7.26 -8.31 8.57
C LEU A 93 5.86 -8.61 9.14
N ALA A 94 5.80 -9.17 10.35
CA ALA A 94 4.53 -9.43 11.04
C ALA A 94 3.75 -8.14 11.26
N SER A 95 4.41 -7.06 11.67
CA SER A 95 3.77 -5.75 11.88
C SER A 95 3.16 -5.20 10.59
N PHE A 96 3.92 -5.21 9.48
CA PHE A 96 3.39 -4.81 8.17
C PHE A 96 2.14 -5.62 7.79
N TYR A 97 2.19 -6.94 7.96
CA TYR A 97 1.05 -7.82 7.66
C TYR A 97 -0.17 -7.49 8.51
N MET A 98 -0.01 -7.31 9.83
CA MET A 98 -1.12 -6.98 10.74
C MET A 98 -1.79 -5.66 10.37
N ILE A 99 -1.01 -4.66 9.99
CA ILE A 99 -1.51 -3.29 9.75
C ILE A 99 -2.27 -3.22 8.42
N ILE A 100 -1.78 -3.93 7.40
CA ILE A 100 -2.39 -3.91 6.06
C ILE A 100 -3.62 -4.82 6.01
N THR A 101 -3.53 -6.02 6.59
CA THR A 101 -4.61 -7.03 6.53
C THR A 101 -5.63 -6.86 7.66
N GLY A 102 -5.24 -6.25 8.78
CA GLY A 102 -6.05 -6.20 10.01
C GLY A 102 -6.06 -7.50 10.81
N ASP A 103 -5.32 -8.53 10.36
CA ASP A 103 -5.24 -9.84 11.02
C ASP A 103 -4.33 -9.77 12.25
N LEU A 104 -4.88 -10.02 13.43
CA LEU A 104 -4.17 -9.96 14.72
C LEU A 104 -3.53 -11.30 15.12
N THR A 105 -3.59 -12.33 14.28
CA THR A 105 -3.02 -13.66 14.54
C THR A 105 -1.57 -13.60 15.05
N PRO A 106 -0.65 -12.77 14.49
CA PRO A 106 0.73 -12.71 14.96
C PRO A 106 0.87 -12.30 16.44
N ILE A 107 -0.04 -11.47 16.96
CA ILE A 107 0.01 -10.99 18.36
C ILE A 107 -1.03 -11.66 19.29
N SER A 108 -1.86 -12.56 18.77
CA SER A 108 -2.96 -13.21 19.50
C SER A 108 -2.52 -13.83 20.83
N LEU A 109 -1.35 -14.48 20.85
CA LEU A 109 -0.74 -15.06 22.06
C LEU A 109 -0.48 -14.00 23.16
N TRP A 110 -0.06 -12.80 22.77
CA TRP A 110 0.29 -11.73 23.71
C TRP A 110 -0.93 -11.00 24.25
N VAL A 111 -1.95 -10.85 23.40
CA VAL A 111 -3.26 -10.31 23.79
C VAL A 111 -3.96 -11.25 24.77
N SER A 112 -3.87 -12.58 24.54
CA SER A 112 -4.43 -13.59 25.45
C SER A 112 -3.75 -13.63 26.82
N ASN A 113 -2.50 -13.17 26.94
CA ASN A 113 -1.77 -13.11 28.20
C ASN A 113 -2.10 -11.85 29.03
N ASN A 114 -3.22 -11.16 28.75
CA ASN A 114 -3.70 -9.98 29.47
C ASN A 114 -2.68 -8.82 29.55
N ASN A 115 -1.81 -8.68 28.54
CA ASN A 115 -0.88 -7.55 28.48
C ASN A 115 -1.61 -6.27 28.08
N THR A 116 -2.13 -5.53 29.07
CA THR A 116 -2.87 -4.27 28.86
C THR A 116 -2.10 -3.27 28.02
N ILE A 117 -0.76 -3.24 28.17
CA ILE A 117 0.13 -2.34 27.42
C ILE A 117 0.07 -2.64 25.91
N VAL A 118 0.10 -3.93 25.52
CA VAL A 118 0.02 -4.34 24.10
C VAL A 118 -1.34 -3.96 23.52
N MET A 119 -2.43 -4.20 24.27
CA MET A 119 -3.78 -3.82 23.82
C MET A 119 -3.92 -2.32 23.62
N ILE A 120 -3.46 -1.53 24.58
CA ILE A 120 -3.48 -0.05 24.50
C ILE A 120 -2.68 0.43 23.29
N LEU A 121 -1.46 -0.08 23.11
CA LEU A 121 -0.60 0.27 21.98
C LEU A 121 -1.28 -0.05 20.63
N MET A 122 -1.94 -1.20 20.51
CA MET A 122 -2.68 -1.59 19.30
C MET A 122 -3.88 -0.67 19.01
N VAL A 123 -4.65 -0.30 20.03
CA VAL A 123 -5.80 0.60 19.88
C VAL A 123 -5.33 1.97 19.40
N PHE A 124 -4.33 2.57 20.06
CA PHE A 124 -3.79 3.87 19.65
C PHE A 124 -3.29 3.86 18.20
N PHE A 125 -2.60 2.79 17.82
CA PHE A 125 -2.02 2.68 16.50
C PHE A 125 -3.06 2.47 15.39
N SER A 126 -4.14 1.74 15.69
CA SER A 126 -5.27 1.56 14.77
C SER A 126 -5.94 2.89 14.42
N PHE A 127 -6.21 3.75 15.40
CA PHE A 127 -6.78 5.09 15.13
C PHE A 127 -5.87 5.93 14.23
N PHE A 128 -4.56 5.90 14.48
CA PHE A 128 -3.62 6.69 13.69
C PHE A 128 -3.48 6.16 12.25
N ILE A 129 -3.25 4.86 12.08
CA ILE A 129 -3.02 4.30 10.74
C ILE A 129 -4.31 4.10 9.94
N LEU A 130 -5.27 3.36 10.48
CA LEU A 130 -6.45 2.93 9.71
C LEU A 130 -7.42 4.09 9.47
N ILE A 131 -7.55 4.99 10.43
CA ILE A 131 -8.50 6.10 10.30
C ILE A 131 -7.80 7.32 9.74
N TYR A 132 -6.71 7.80 10.35
CA TYR A 132 -6.10 9.04 9.88
C TYR A 132 -5.29 8.86 8.59
N LEU A 133 -4.32 7.94 8.54
CA LEU A 133 -3.48 7.80 7.35
C LEU A 133 -4.22 7.28 6.12
N MET A 134 -5.13 6.31 6.24
CA MET A 134 -5.90 5.85 5.07
C MET A 134 -6.86 6.92 4.55
N ASN A 135 -7.52 7.67 5.43
CA ASN A 135 -8.39 8.78 4.98
C ASN A 135 -7.57 9.91 4.34
N LEU A 136 -6.37 10.18 4.87
CA LEU A 136 -5.44 11.12 4.25
C LEU A 136 -4.97 10.62 2.88
N PHE A 137 -4.65 9.33 2.74
CA PHE A 137 -4.26 8.72 1.48
C PHE A 137 -5.35 8.85 0.42
N ILE A 138 -6.59 8.51 0.78
CA ILE A 138 -7.76 8.63 -0.10
C ILE A 138 -7.97 10.10 -0.48
N GLY A 139 -7.85 11.03 0.46
CA GLY A 139 -7.97 12.47 0.20
C GLY A 139 -6.90 12.99 -0.75
N ILE A 140 -5.65 12.57 -0.58
CA ILE A 140 -4.56 12.89 -1.51
C ILE A 140 -4.89 12.32 -2.88
N LEU A 141 -5.21 11.02 -2.98
CA LEU A 141 -5.51 10.38 -4.25
C LEU A 141 -6.68 11.04 -4.99
N SER A 142 -7.76 11.36 -4.27
CA SER A 142 -8.92 12.06 -4.81
C SER A 142 -8.55 13.44 -5.37
N ASN A 143 -7.76 14.22 -4.64
CA ASN A 143 -7.31 15.52 -5.10
C ASN A 143 -6.43 15.41 -6.36
N LEU A 144 -5.58 14.38 -6.43
CA LEU A 144 -4.69 14.15 -7.57
C LEU A 144 -5.41 13.72 -8.84
N ILE A 145 -6.42 12.84 -8.69
CA ILE A 145 -7.26 12.44 -9.81
C ILE A 145 -8.00 13.66 -10.37
N ASN A 146 -8.55 14.52 -9.50
CA ASN A 146 -9.24 15.74 -9.92
C ASN A 146 -8.32 16.72 -10.65
N ASP A 147 -7.07 16.88 -10.19
CA ASP A 147 -6.07 17.68 -10.91
C ASP A 147 -5.79 17.09 -12.30
N THR A 148 -5.64 15.76 -12.42
CA THR A 148 -5.39 15.11 -13.72
C THR A 148 -6.54 15.23 -14.72
N ASP A 149 -7.78 15.15 -14.25
CA ASP A 149 -8.96 15.31 -15.11
C ASP A 149 -9.01 16.71 -15.74
N ASN A 150 -8.61 17.76 -15.01
CA ASN A 150 -8.54 19.12 -15.54
C ASN A 150 -7.47 19.29 -16.64
N TYR A 151 -6.34 18.58 -16.54
CA TYR A 151 -5.32 18.58 -17.60
C TYR A 151 -5.71 17.70 -18.80
N ALA A 152 -6.45 16.61 -18.58
CA ALA A 152 -7.00 15.77 -19.65
C ALA A 152 -8.21 16.41 -20.36
N ALA A 153 -8.93 17.30 -19.68
CA ALA A 153 -9.98 18.11 -20.26
C ALA A 153 -9.46 19.20 -21.21
N TYR A 154 -8.22 19.68 -21.05
CA TYR A 154 -7.63 20.70 -21.93
C TYR A 154 -7.45 20.25 -23.40
N PRO A 155 -7.05 19.00 -23.71
CA PRO A 155 -7.09 18.49 -25.10
C PRO A 155 -8.48 18.00 -25.56
N MET A 156 -9.42 17.71 -24.64
CA MET A 156 -10.81 17.33 -24.99
C MET A 156 -11.75 18.52 -25.16
N GLY A 157 -11.46 19.69 -24.59
CA GLY A 157 -12.24 20.92 -24.79
C GLY A 157 -12.09 21.51 -26.20
N THR A 158 -11.01 21.16 -26.91
CA THR A 158 -10.85 21.45 -28.34
C THR A 158 -11.47 20.41 -29.26
N MET A 159 -12.02 19.33 -28.69
CA MET A 159 -12.72 18.28 -29.41
C MET A 159 -14.23 18.32 -29.13
N TYR A 160 -14.81 19.53 -29.08
CA TYR A 160 -16.17 19.69 -29.60
C TYR A 160 -16.14 19.11 -31.01
N THR A 161 -16.77 17.94 -31.19
CA THR A 161 -16.81 17.25 -32.47
C THR A 161 -17.17 18.26 -33.56
N PRO A 162 -16.48 18.26 -34.72
CA PRO A 162 -16.80 19.17 -35.82
C PRO A 162 -18.30 19.20 -36.14
N VAL A 163 -18.97 18.08 -35.91
CA VAL A 163 -20.41 17.87 -36.08
C VAL A 163 -21.26 18.76 -35.17
N GLU A 164 -20.98 18.89 -33.87
CA GLU A 164 -21.77 19.76 -32.98
C GLU A 164 -21.57 21.25 -33.27
N LYS A 165 -20.35 21.63 -33.68
CA LYS A 165 -20.04 23.01 -34.09
C LYS A 165 -20.77 23.37 -35.40
N ILE A 166 -20.87 22.44 -36.34
CA ILE A 166 -21.67 22.59 -37.57
C ILE A 166 -23.18 22.64 -37.25
N LEU A 167 -23.65 21.80 -36.33
CA LEU A 167 -25.07 21.74 -35.95
C LEU A 167 -25.54 23.05 -35.30
N ARG A 168 -24.72 23.69 -34.45
CA ARG A 168 -25.06 25.01 -33.88
C ARG A 168 -25.09 26.14 -34.91
N ILE A 169 -24.24 26.09 -35.93
CA ILE A 169 -24.27 27.08 -37.04
C ILE A 169 -25.54 26.91 -37.88
N LEU A 170 -26.00 25.67 -38.07
CA LEU A 170 -27.19 25.37 -38.87
C LEU A 170 -28.53 25.67 -38.18
N ILE A 171 -28.58 25.67 -36.83
CA ILE A 171 -29.82 25.90 -36.06
C ILE A 171 -30.00 27.39 -35.68
N HIS A 172 -29.01 28.25 -35.91
CA HIS A 172 -29.07 29.68 -35.62
C HIS A 172 -29.14 30.58 -36.86
N TYR A 173 -29.62 30.05 -37.98
CA TYR A 173 -30.02 30.80 -39.17
C TYR A 173 -31.45 30.44 -39.59
#